data_AF-A0A3C0QK42-F1
#
_entry.id   AF-A0A3C0QK42-F1
#
_cell.length_a   1.000
_cell.length_b   1.000
_cell.length_c   1.000
_cell.angle_alpha   90.00
_cell.angle_beta   90.00
_cell.angle_gamma   90.00
#
_symmetry.space_group_name_H-M   'P 1'
#
loop_
_entity.id
_entity.type
_entity.pdbx_description
1 polymer ?
#
loop_
_entity_poly.entity_id
_entity_poly.type
_entity_poly.pdbx_seq_one_letter_code
_entity_poly.pdbx_strand_id
1 'polypeptide(L)' 'RTDLAGGDTGQIKDSLLKIKNMDRDYLIYPGHGPATELKYEIKNNYYLGN' A
#
# COMPACT_ATOMS: atom_id res chain seq x y z
N ARG A 1 0.62 -7.05 -6.67
CA ARG A 1 0.94 -7.65 -7.98
C ARG A 1 -0.34 -7.63 -8.82
N THR A 2 -0.24 -7.37 -10.12
CA THR A 2 -1.41 -7.22 -11.02
C THR A 2 -1.22 -7.91 -12.36
N ASP A 3 -0.11 -8.63 -12.52
CA ASP A 3 0.39 -9.26 -13.75
C ASP A 3 -0.17 -10.67 -14.01
N LEU A 4 -0.90 -11.25 -13.06
CA LEU A 4 -1.54 -12.56 -13.18
C LEU A 4 -3.01 -12.43 -13.64
N ALA A 5 -3.60 -13.52 -14.11
CA ALA A 5 -5.01 -13.56 -14.52
C ALA A 5 -5.93 -13.06 -13.38
N GLY A 6 -6.78 -12.09 -13.69
CA GLY A 6 -7.66 -11.41 -12.71
C GLY A 6 -7.01 -10.23 -11.98
N GLY A 7 -5.73 -9.92 -12.24
CA GLY A 7 -5.08 -8.72 -11.72
C GLY A 7 -5.58 -7.44 -12.39
N ASP A 8 -5.82 -6.41 -11.57
CA ASP A 8 -6.29 -5.09 -12.03
C ASP A 8 -5.49 -3.97 -11.35
N THR A 9 -4.77 -3.19 -12.17
CA THR A 9 -3.96 -2.07 -11.68
C THR A 9 -4.79 -0.89 -11.17
N GLY A 10 -5.95 -0.62 -11.77
CA GLY A 10 -6.87 0.41 -11.30
C GLY A 10 -7.43 0.05 -9.92
N GLN A 11 -7.91 -1.18 -9.76
CA GLN A 11 -8.47 -1.65 -8.50
C GLN A 11 -7.45 -1.62 -7.34
N ILE A 12 -6.19 -1.99 -7.60
CA ILE A 12 -5.13 -1.89 -6.59
C ILE A 12 -4.85 -0.43 -6.22
N LYS A 13 -4.81 0.48 -7.20
CA LYS A 13 -4.63 1.92 -6.93
C LYS A 13 -5.76 2.48 -6.05
N ASP A 14 -7.01 2.15 -6.35
CA ASP A 14 -8.17 2.57 -5.54
C ASP A 14 -8.10 2.02 -4.12
N SER A 15 -7.61 0.79 -3.96
CA SER A 15 -7.42 0.18 -2.64
C SER A 15 -6.30 0.89 -1.85
N LEU A 16 -5.20 1.25 -2.51
CA LEU A 16 -4.10 2.00 -1.90
C LEU A 16 -4.52 3.41 -1.46
N LEU A 17 -5.40 4.08 -2.20
CA LEU A 17 -5.97 5.39 -1.80
C LEU A 17 -6.76 5.29 -0.49
N LYS A 18 -7.50 4.20 -0.27
CA LYS A 18 -8.21 3.97 0.99
C LYS A 18 -7.24 3.82 2.16
N ILE A 19 -6.14 3.07 1.97
CA ILE A 19 -5.10 2.88 2.98
C ILE A 19 -4.38 4.20 3.28
N LYS A 20 -4.05 5.00 2.26
CA LYS A 20 -3.38 6.31 2.42
C LYS A 20 -4.15 7.28 3.32
N ASN A 21 -5.47 7.14 3.41
CA ASN A 21 -6.36 7.96 4.23
C ASN A 21 -6.60 7.41 5.66
N MET A 22 -5.94 6.32 6.05
CA MET A 22 -6.02 5.76 7.40
C MET A 22 -5.06 6.48 8.38
N ASP A 23 -5.16 6.11 9.66
CA ASP A 23 -4.25 6.60 10.70
C ASP A 23 -2.79 6.21 10.39
N ARG A 24 -1.90 7.20 10.44
CA ARG A 24 -0.50 7.07 10.07
C ARG A 24 0.32 6.24 11.05
N ASP A 25 -0.17 6.09 12.28
CA ASP A 25 0.52 5.32 13.33
C ASP A 25 0.19 3.82 13.28
N TYR A 26 -0.59 3.37 12.30
CA TYR A 26 -0.81 1.95 12.08
C TYR A 26 0.45 1.21 11.64
N LEU A 27 0.61 0.00 12.20
CA LEU A 27 1.60 -0.96 11.79
C LEU A 27 1.05 -1.81 10.63
N ILE A 28 1.84 -1.91 9.57
CA ILE A 28 1.57 -2.65 8.34
C ILE A 28 2.29 -3.99 8.41
N TYR A 29 1.53 -5.07 8.27
CA TYR A 29 2.04 -6.44 8.19
C TYR A 29 1.86 -6.96 6.76
N PRO A 30 2.89 -6.90 5.89
CA PRO A 30 2.78 -7.36 4.52
C PRO A 30 2.83 -8.89 4.44
N GLY A 31 2.32 -9.45 3.33
CA GLY A 31 2.45 -10.88 3.07
C GLY A 31 3.89 -11.35 2.81
N HIS A 32 4.79 -10.42 2.45
CA HIS A 32 6.22 -10.68 2.26
C HIS A 32 7.06 -9.52 2.80
N GLY A 33 8.21 -9.84 3.41
CA GLY A 33 9.12 -8.85 3.98
C GLY A 33 8.78 -8.48 5.43
N PRO A 34 9.52 -7.51 6.00
CA PRO A 34 9.32 -7.07 7.38
C PRO A 34 8.09 -6.17 7.54
N ALA A 35 7.58 -6.08 8.77
CA ALA A 35 6.56 -5.11 9.13
C ALA A 35 7.11 -3.67 9.10
N THR A 36 6.26 -2.71 8.73
CA THR A 36 6.58 -1.28 8.64
C THR A 36 5.44 -0.43 9.21
N GLU A 37 5.63 0.87 9.39
CA GLU A 37 4.55 1.78 9.79
C GLU A 37 3.95 2.48 8.57
N LEU A 38 2.65 2.80 8.60
CA LEU A 38 2.00 3.48 7.48
C LEU A 38 2.65 4.84 7.19
N LYS A 39 3.09 5.57 8.22
CA LYS A 39 3.85 6.82 8.02
C LYS A 39 5.16 6.63 7.26
N TYR A 40 5.83 5.49 7.44
CA TYR A 40 7.04 5.15 6.69
C TYR A 40 6.69 4.82 5.23
N GLU A 41 5.64 4.02 5.01
CA GLU A 41 5.19 3.66 3.67
C GLU A 41 4.78 4.89 2.84
N ILE A 42 4.00 5.83 3.41
CA ILE A 42 3.61 7.06 2.69
C ILE A 42 4.82 7.90 2.26
N LYS A 43 5.89 7.91 3.06
CA LYS A 43 7.09 8.71 2.79
C LYS A 43 8.00 8.07 1.74
N ASN A 44 8.09 6.74 1.70
CA ASN A 44 9.14 6.03 0.96
C ASN A 44 8.62 5.12 -0.16
N ASN A 45 7.35 4.72 -0.12
CA ASN A 45 6.75 3.83 -1.10
C ASN A 45 6.26 4.61 -2.32
N TYR A 46 6.84 4.34 -3.49
CA TYR A 46 6.50 5.01 -4.76
C TYR A 46 5.00 4.97 -5.10
N TYR A 47 4.30 3.91 -4.69
CA TYR A 47 2.86 3.75 -4.97
C TYR A 47 1.94 4.52 -4.01
N LEU A 48 2.47 5.01 -2.87
CA LEU A 48 1.74 5.78 -1.87
C LEU A 48 2.19 7.25 -1.80
N GLY A 49 3.29 7.59 -2.47
CA GLY A 49 3.75 8.96 -2.71
C GLY A 49 2.71 9.82 -3.45
N ASN A 50 3.01 11.10 -3.60
CA ASN A 50 2.15 12.03 -4.36
C ASN A 50 2.31 11.85 -5.87
#